data_AF-A0A1J3GA91-F1
#
_entry.id   AF-A0A1J3GA91-F1
#
_cell.length_a   1.000
_cell.length_b   1.000
_cell.length_c   1.000
_cell.angle_alpha   90.00
_cell.angle_beta   90.00
_cell.angle_gamma   90.00
#
_symmetry.space_group_name_H-M   'P 1'
#
loop_
_entity.id
_entity.type
_entity.pdbx_description
1 polymer ?
#
loop_
_entity_poly.entity_id
_entity_poly.type
_entity_poly.pdbx_seq_one_letter_code
_entity_poly.pdbx_strand_id
1 'polypeptide(L)'
;EAWYMDDSDEDQRLPHHRNPKELVTLDYLEELGVLYWKLNPEKYENDSQLRKIRETRGYDYMDLLDLCPEKVSNYEEKLKNFFTEHIHKDQEIRYCLEGSGYFDVRDKDDCWIRIWMKPGDLIVLPAGIYHRFTLDTGNYIKLMRLFVGEPVWTPFNRPQEEHPARKEYIKGLTHKFGESIRAH
;
A
#
# COMPACT_ATOMS: atom_id res chain seq x y z
N GLU A 1 1.81 11.78 -2.05
CA GLU A 1 3.11 12.03 -2.74
C GLU A 1 3.90 10.74 -2.76
N ALA A 2 4.75 10.52 -3.77
CA ALA A 2 5.65 9.38 -3.83
C ALA A 2 7.03 9.80 -4.33
N TRP A 3 8.09 9.12 -3.91
CA TRP A 3 9.49 9.43 -4.26
C TRP A 3 10.41 8.23 -4.13
N TYR A 4 11.55 8.27 -4.81
CA TYR A 4 12.62 7.31 -4.60
C TYR A 4 13.36 7.55 -3.29
N MET A 5 13.68 6.46 -2.60
CA MET A 5 14.37 6.50 -1.31
C MET A 5 15.89 6.65 -1.45
N ASP A 6 16.52 7.30 -0.47
CA ASP A 6 17.96 7.18 -0.24
C ASP A 6 18.33 5.79 0.34
N ASP A 7 19.62 5.50 0.40
CA ASP A 7 20.16 4.23 0.91
C ASP A 7 20.65 4.34 2.37
N SER A 8 20.14 5.31 3.14
CA SER A 8 20.59 5.49 4.53
C SER A 8 19.91 4.50 5.49
N ASP A 9 20.65 4.08 6.51
CA ASP A 9 20.15 3.24 7.61
C ASP A 9 19.57 4.07 8.77
N GLU A 10 19.16 5.32 8.51
CA GLU A 10 18.50 6.17 9.50
C GLU A 10 17.12 5.63 9.89
N ASP A 11 16.45 6.30 10.84
CA ASP A 11 15.12 5.90 11.30
C ASP A 11 14.14 5.80 10.11
N GLN A 12 13.66 4.58 9.84
CA GLN A 12 12.76 4.25 8.73
C GLN A 12 11.51 5.13 8.63
N ARG A 13 11.11 5.79 9.73
CA ARG A 13 9.96 6.70 9.81
C ARG A 13 10.25 8.10 9.25
N LEU A 14 11.50 8.41 8.92
CA LEU A 14 11.89 9.66 8.26
C LEU A 14 11.50 9.63 6.78
N PRO A 15 11.46 10.76 6.05
CA PRO A 15 11.09 10.73 4.64
C PRO A 15 12.05 9.96 3.72
N HIS A 16 13.34 9.87 4.04
CA HIS A 16 14.37 9.22 3.21
C HIS A 16 14.37 9.71 1.74
N HIS A 17 14.35 11.03 1.52
CA HIS A 17 14.46 11.55 0.15
C HIS A 17 15.89 11.44 -0.35
N ARG A 18 16.07 10.98 -1.61
CA ARG A 18 17.31 11.22 -2.35
C ARG A 18 17.67 12.72 -2.41
N ASN A 19 18.95 13.00 -2.65
CA ASN A 19 19.44 14.35 -2.89
C ASN A 19 20.13 14.43 -4.28
N PRO A 20 19.53 15.10 -5.28
CA PRO A 20 18.27 15.86 -5.22
C PRO A 20 17.02 14.96 -5.07
N LYS A 21 15.90 15.55 -4.66
CA LYS A 21 14.62 14.83 -4.54
C LYS A 21 14.19 14.29 -5.89
N GLU A 22 13.77 13.03 -5.91
CA GLU A 22 13.33 12.34 -7.11
C GLU A 22 11.88 11.85 -6.90
N LEU A 23 10.91 12.64 -7.36
CA LEU A 23 9.49 12.37 -7.19
C LEU A 23 8.98 11.35 -8.21
N VAL A 24 7.98 10.56 -7.79
CA VAL A 24 7.31 9.55 -8.61
C VAL A 24 5.87 9.99 -8.88
N THR A 25 5.43 9.87 -10.14
CA THR A 25 4.08 10.21 -10.57
C THR A 25 3.09 9.08 -10.28
N LEU A 26 1.80 9.42 -10.18
CA LEU A 26 0.73 8.41 -10.07
C LEU A 26 0.68 7.48 -11.28
N ASP A 27 0.92 8.02 -12.48
CA ASP A 27 0.96 7.22 -13.72
C ASP A 27 2.06 6.14 -13.65
N TYR A 28 3.22 6.45 -13.09
CA TYR A 28 4.28 5.45 -12.91
C TYR A 28 3.92 4.41 -11.86
N LEU A 29 3.26 4.80 -10.77
CA LEU A 29 2.72 3.84 -9.80
C LEU A 29 1.67 2.92 -10.43
N GLU A 30 0.81 3.44 -11.30
CA GLU A 30 -0.17 2.66 -12.05
C GLU A 30 0.50 1.68 -13.01
N GLU A 31 1.62 2.04 -13.64
CA GLU A 31 2.45 1.10 -14.41
C GLU A 31 3.03 -0.05 -13.57
N LEU A 32 3.24 0.17 -12.27
CA LEU A 32 3.62 -0.87 -11.30
C LEU A 32 2.41 -1.67 -10.78
N GLY A 33 1.20 -1.35 -11.26
CA GLY A 33 -0.08 -1.92 -10.83
C GLY A 33 -0.63 -1.34 -9.53
N VAL A 34 0.01 -0.30 -8.96
CA VAL A 34 -0.45 0.39 -7.76
C VAL A 34 -1.53 1.39 -8.14
N LEU A 35 -2.76 1.17 -7.66
CA LEU A 35 -3.89 2.05 -7.96
C LEU A 35 -4.13 3.00 -6.79
N TYR A 36 -4.60 4.21 -7.10
CA TYR A 36 -4.84 5.27 -6.13
C TYR A 36 -6.20 5.95 -6.37
N TRP A 37 -6.84 6.38 -5.28
CA TRP A 37 -7.98 7.29 -5.32
C TRP A 37 -7.90 8.29 -4.16
N LYS A 38 -8.27 9.55 -4.43
CA LYS A 38 -8.59 10.53 -3.37
C LYS A 38 -10.08 10.53 -3.04
N LEU A 39 -10.41 10.33 -1.76
CA LEU A 39 -11.76 10.28 -1.20
C LEU A 39 -11.92 11.25 -0.02
N ASN A 40 -13.14 11.42 0.48
CA ASN A 40 -13.41 12.16 1.71
C ASN A 40 -13.46 11.20 2.92
N PRO A 41 -12.46 11.23 3.82
CA PRO A 41 -12.39 10.32 4.96
C PRO A 41 -13.49 10.56 5.99
N GLU A 42 -14.06 11.76 6.08
CA GLU A 42 -15.13 12.08 7.04
C GLU A 42 -16.46 11.43 6.68
N LYS A 43 -16.62 10.98 5.42
CA LYS A 43 -17.86 10.41 4.90
C LYS A 43 -17.73 8.91 4.58
N TYR A 44 -16.68 8.25 5.04
CA TYR A 44 -16.37 6.86 4.65
C TYR A 44 -17.52 5.86 4.82
N GLU A 45 -18.42 6.09 5.79
CA GLU A 45 -19.59 5.23 6.03
C GLU A 45 -20.66 5.32 4.93
N ASN A 46 -20.75 6.47 4.24
CA ASN A 46 -21.81 6.77 3.28
C ASN A 46 -21.29 7.35 1.95
N ASP A 47 -20.01 7.17 1.65
CA ASP A 47 -19.38 7.70 0.44
C ASP A 47 -19.78 6.88 -0.81
N SER A 48 -20.47 7.53 -1.75
CA SER A 48 -20.90 6.92 -3.01
C SER A 48 -19.73 6.51 -3.92
N GLN A 49 -18.61 7.23 -3.87
CA GLN A 49 -17.42 6.91 -4.66
C GLN A 49 -16.73 5.67 -4.09
N LEU A 50 -16.58 5.59 -2.75
CA LEU A 50 -16.08 4.38 -2.09
C LEU A 50 -16.96 3.17 -2.44
N ARG A 51 -18.29 3.33 -2.38
CA ARG A 51 -19.23 2.27 -2.76
C ARG A 51 -19.02 1.80 -4.19
N LYS A 52 -18.90 2.73 -5.15
CA LYS A 52 -18.66 2.41 -6.56
C LYS A 52 -17.33 1.67 -6.77
N ILE A 53 -16.27 2.08 -6.07
CA ILE A 53 -14.97 1.38 -6.10
C ILE A 53 -15.14 -0.05 -5.60
N ARG A 54 -15.79 -0.22 -4.44
CA ARG A 54 -16.04 -1.54 -3.84
C ARG A 54 -16.86 -2.45 -4.75
N GLU A 55 -17.97 -1.94 -5.31
CA GLU A 55 -18.82 -2.70 -6.23
C GLU A 55 -18.08 -3.10 -7.51
N THR A 56 -17.33 -2.17 -8.12
CA THR A 56 -16.60 -2.44 -9.36
C THR A 56 -15.48 -3.47 -9.15
N ARG A 57 -14.82 -3.42 -7.99
CA ARG A 57 -13.65 -4.26 -7.69
C ARG A 57 -13.98 -5.50 -6.86
N GLY A 58 -15.24 -5.69 -6.46
CA GLY A 58 -15.70 -6.82 -5.67
C GLY A 58 -15.25 -6.79 -4.20
N TYR A 59 -15.02 -5.62 -3.61
CA TYR A 59 -14.60 -5.48 -2.22
C TYR A 59 -15.78 -5.63 -1.24
N ASP A 60 -16.11 -6.87 -0.90
CA ASP A 60 -17.25 -7.25 -0.08
C ASP A 60 -16.95 -7.31 1.42
N TYR A 61 -15.67 -7.43 1.81
CA TYR A 61 -15.24 -7.42 3.21
C TYR A 61 -14.52 -6.10 3.58
N MET A 62 -14.75 -5.63 4.81
CA MET A 62 -14.01 -4.52 5.39
C MET A 62 -13.82 -4.65 6.90
N ASP A 63 -12.72 -4.08 7.40
CA ASP A 63 -12.55 -3.79 8.83
C ASP A 63 -11.73 -2.50 9.04
N LEU A 64 -11.53 -2.12 10.30
CA LEU A 64 -10.74 -0.96 10.71
C LEU A 64 -9.50 -1.40 11.49
N LEU A 65 -8.35 -0.89 11.10
CA LEU A 65 -7.09 -1.00 11.82
C LEU A 65 -6.72 0.37 12.39
N ASP A 66 -6.80 0.51 13.70
CA ASP A 66 -6.41 1.71 14.46
C ASP A 66 -5.03 1.44 15.08
N LEU A 67 -3.97 1.88 14.39
CA LEU A 67 -2.59 1.54 14.73
C LEU A 67 -1.94 2.70 15.50
N CYS A 68 -1.92 2.55 16.82
CA CYS A 68 -1.08 3.34 17.71
C CYS A 68 -0.53 2.46 18.85
N PRO A 69 0.57 2.88 19.53
CA PRO A 69 1.22 2.07 20.56
C PRO A 69 0.29 1.62 21.70
N GLU A 70 -0.70 2.45 22.03
CA GLU A 70 -1.59 2.26 23.19
C GLU A 70 -2.80 1.36 22.89
N LYS A 71 -3.19 1.21 21.62
CA LYS A 71 -4.43 0.54 21.22
C LYS A 71 -4.23 -0.87 20.65
N VAL A 72 -2.99 -1.25 20.33
CA VAL A 72 -2.71 -2.51 19.61
C VAL A 72 -1.82 -3.42 20.45
N SER A 73 -2.31 -4.64 20.72
CA SER A 73 -1.48 -5.70 21.30
C SER A 73 -0.40 -6.14 20.31
N ASN A 74 0.78 -6.49 20.82
CA ASN A 74 1.95 -6.85 20.02
C ASN A 74 2.33 -5.78 18.98
N TYR A 75 2.13 -4.49 19.31
CA TYR A 75 2.38 -3.35 18.43
C TYR A 75 3.75 -3.41 17.75
N GLU A 76 4.83 -3.60 18.53
CA GLU A 76 6.20 -3.66 18.01
C GLU A 76 6.42 -4.84 17.05
N GLU A 77 5.88 -6.01 17.38
CA GLU A 77 5.97 -7.19 16.52
C GLU A 77 5.19 -6.99 15.22
N LYS A 78 4.00 -6.38 15.30
CA LYS A 78 3.20 -6.03 14.12
C LYS A 78 3.93 -5.03 13.22
N LEU A 79 4.50 -3.96 13.78
CA LEU A 79 5.28 -2.99 13.00
C LEU A 79 6.48 -3.64 12.33
N LYS A 80 7.19 -4.52 13.04
CA LYS A 80 8.31 -5.28 12.46
C LYS A 80 7.85 -6.16 11.30
N ASN A 81 6.72 -6.85 11.45
CA ASN A 81 6.17 -7.71 10.40
C ASN A 81 5.71 -6.88 9.19
N PHE A 82 5.06 -5.73 9.42
CA PHE A 82 4.65 -4.82 8.35
C PHE A 82 5.85 -4.24 7.59
N PHE A 83 6.95 -3.95 8.29
CA PHE A 83 8.13 -3.35 7.68
C PHE A 83 9.08 -4.37 7.02
N THR A 84 8.99 -5.64 7.39
CA THR A 84 9.74 -6.70 6.73
C THR A 84 9.24 -6.81 5.29
N GLU A 85 10.13 -6.71 4.30
CA GLU A 85 9.76 -6.77 2.88
C GLU A 85 9.04 -8.10 2.54
N HIS A 86 7.83 -8.01 2.00
CA HIS A 86 6.98 -9.17 1.73
C HIS A 86 6.08 -8.97 0.50
N ILE A 87 5.42 -10.06 0.11
CA ILE A 87 4.31 -10.07 -0.85
C ILE A 87 3.05 -10.63 -0.19
N HIS A 88 1.92 -10.37 -0.83
CA HIS A 88 0.66 -11.08 -0.59
C HIS A 88 0.21 -11.82 -1.85
N LYS A 89 -0.57 -12.90 -1.65
CA LYS A 89 -1.20 -13.65 -2.75
C LYS A 89 -2.40 -12.91 -3.35
N ASP A 90 -3.00 -12.00 -2.57
CA ASP A 90 -4.15 -11.17 -2.91
C ASP A 90 -3.73 -9.69 -2.91
N GLN A 91 -4.64 -8.80 -3.36
CA GLN A 91 -4.41 -7.35 -3.29
C GLN A 91 -4.36 -6.87 -1.82
N GLU A 92 -3.48 -5.91 -1.56
CA GLU A 92 -3.48 -5.16 -0.30
C GLU A 92 -4.17 -3.81 -0.53
N ILE A 93 -5.42 -3.68 -0.05
CA ILE A 93 -6.21 -2.45 -0.18
C ILE A 93 -6.28 -1.73 1.17
N ARG A 94 -5.93 -0.44 1.16
CA ARG A 94 -5.90 0.41 2.36
C ARG A 94 -6.48 1.78 2.05
N TYR A 95 -7.44 2.20 2.88
CA TYR A 95 -8.00 3.54 2.84
C TYR A 95 -7.70 4.27 4.16
N CYS A 96 -6.90 5.33 4.08
CA CYS A 96 -6.47 6.09 5.25
C CYS A 96 -7.57 7.05 5.71
N LEU A 97 -8.05 6.83 6.93
CA LEU A 97 -9.09 7.63 7.57
C LEU A 97 -8.50 8.73 8.46
N GLU A 98 -7.44 8.42 9.21
CA GLU A 98 -6.77 9.33 10.14
C GLU A 98 -5.27 9.04 10.20
N GLY A 99 -4.46 10.01 10.62
CA GLY A 99 -3.01 9.84 10.75
C GLY A 99 -2.31 9.68 9.40
N SER A 100 -1.12 9.06 9.39
CA SER A 100 -0.31 8.89 8.17
C SER A 100 0.77 7.81 8.32
N GLY A 101 1.31 7.38 7.18
CA GLY A 101 2.37 6.38 7.12
C GLY A 101 2.90 6.18 5.71
N TYR A 102 3.90 5.32 5.58
CA TYR A 102 4.57 5.02 4.31
C TYR A 102 4.31 3.59 3.87
N PHE A 103 3.92 3.44 2.60
CA PHE A 103 4.06 2.18 1.88
C PHE A 103 5.27 2.30 0.96
N ASP A 104 6.25 1.43 1.15
CA ASP A 104 7.38 1.34 0.22
C ASP A 104 7.10 0.18 -0.74
N VAL A 105 7.29 0.40 -2.04
CA VAL A 105 7.13 -0.61 -3.09
C VAL A 105 8.39 -0.70 -3.94
N ARG A 106 8.68 -1.90 -4.47
CA ARG A 106 9.76 -2.08 -5.45
C ARG A 106 9.28 -1.67 -6.85
N ASP A 107 10.12 -0.93 -7.56
CA ASP A 107 9.91 -0.66 -8.98
C ASP A 107 10.46 -1.79 -9.88
N LYS A 108 10.48 -1.55 -11.21
CA LYS A 108 10.94 -2.52 -12.21
C LYS A 108 12.43 -2.86 -12.08
N ASP A 109 13.23 -1.94 -11.54
CA ASP A 109 14.67 -2.08 -11.32
C ASP A 109 15.00 -2.46 -9.87
N ASP A 110 14.00 -2.93 -9.12
CA ASP A 110 14.10 -3.32 -7.71
C ASP A 110 14.53 -2.17 -6.78
N CYS A 111 14.28 -0.92 -7.16
CA CYS A 111 14.51 0.27 -6.34
C CYS A 111 13.30 0.57 -5.45
N TRP A 112 13.54 1.11 -4.24
CA TRP A 112 12.46 1.51 -3.33
C TRP A 112 11.83 2.84 -3.75
N ILE A 113 10.50 2.82 -3.87
CA ILE A 113 9.64 3.99 -3.96
C ILE A 113 8.81 4.08 -2.69
N ARG A 114 8.90 5.21 -1.99
CA ARG A 114 8.09 5.52 -0.81
C ARG A 114 6.84 6.27 -1.22
N ILE A 115 5.68 5.78 -0.79
CA ILE A 115 4.36 6.38 -0.97
C ILE A 115 3.86 6.88 0.38
N TRP A 116 3.64 8.18 0.50
CA TRP A 116 3.13 8.79 1.73
C TRP A 116 1.61 8.85 1.75
N MET A 117 1.02 8.00 2.58
CA MET A 117 -0.42 7.87 2.81
C MET A 117 -0.90 8.84 3.89
N LYS A 118 -1.95 9.60 3.57
CA LYS A 118 -2.59 10.58 4.43
C LYS A 118 -4.12 10.42 4.40
N PRO A 119 -4.89 11.08 5.28
CA PRO A 119 -6.34 10.95 5.31
C PRO A 119 -6.96 11.26 3.94
N GLY A 120 -7.87 10.40 3.51
CA GLY A 120 -8.52 10.46 2.21
C GLY A 120 -7.80 9.69 1.10
N ASP A 121 -6.61 9.13 1.35
CA ASP A 121 -5.89 8.33 0.36
C ASP A 121 -6.34 6.87 0.42
N LEU A 122 -6.81 6.33 -0.71
CA LEU A 122 -7.05 4.89 -0.91
C LEU A 122 -6.01 4.36 -1.89
N ILE A 123 -5.28 3.31 -1.49
CA ILE A 123 -4.34 2.60 -2.36
C ILE A 123 -4.71 1.13 -2.50
N VAL A 124 -4.33 0.57 -3.65
CA VAL A 124 -4.37 -0.87 -3.92
C VAL A 124 -2.97 -1.27 -4.35
N LEU A 125 -2.32 -2.12 -3.57
CA LEU A 125 -1.10 -2.80 -3.98
C LEU A 125 -1.49 -4.13 -4.66
N PRO A 126 -0.99 -4.42 -5.86
CA PRO A 126 -1.35 -5.63 -6.58
C PRO A 126 -0.74 -6.87 -5.90
N ALA A 127 -1.42 -8.02 -6.03
CA ALA A 127 -0.87 -9.29 -5.58
C ALA A 127 0.53 -9.52 -6.18
N GLY A 128 1.47 -10.04 -5.38
CA GLY A 128 2.83 -10.36 -5.84
C GLY A 128 3.82 -9.19 -5.93
N ILE A 129 3.42 -7.95 -5.64
CA ILE A 129 4.38 -6.83 -5.50
C ILE A 129 5.14 -6.94 -4.18
N TYR A 130 6.45 -6.73 -4.21
CA TYR A 130 7.21 -6.54 -2.98
C TYR A 130 6.93 -5.17 -2.40
N HIS A 131 6.53 -5.17 -1.14
CA HIS A 131 6.23 -3.96 -0.41
C HIS A 131 6.52 -4.13 1.08
N ARG A 132 6.45 -3.00 1.79
CA ARG A 132 6.49 -2.92 3.24
C ARG A 132 5.74 -1.67 3.71
N PHE A 133 5.36 -1.66 4.97
CA PHE A 133 4.70 -0.52 5.61
C PHE A 133 5.44 -0.08 6.86
N THR A 134 5.54 1.23 7.07
CA THR A 134 5.95 1.83 8.34
C THR A 134 5.08 3.04 8.65
N LEU A 135 4.89 3.33 9.93
CA LEU A 135 4.41 4.65 10.34
C LEU A 135 5.44 5.71 9.96
N ASP A 136 4.99 6.95 9.82
CA ASP A 136 5.89 8.11 9.81
C ASP A 136 6.13 8.60 11.25
N THR A 137 6.83 9.73 11.40
CA THR A 137 7.15 10.30 12.72
C THR A 137 5.92 10.68 13.56
N GLY A 138 4.72 10.75 12.96
CA GLY A 138 3.45 10.94 13.68
C GLY A 138 3.01 9.73 14.50
N ASN A 139 3.55 8.53 14.22
CA ASN A 139 3.29 7.29 14.96
C ASN A 139 1.81 6.91 15.14
N TYR A 140 0.97 7.31 14.18
CA TYR A 140 -0.46 7.02 14.21
C TYR A 140 -1.01 6.89 12.79
N ILE A 141 -1.76 5.83 12.54
CA ILE A 141 -2.60 5.72 11.35
C ILE A 141 -3.87 4.94 11.68
N LYS A 142 -4.99 5.35 11.09
CA LYS A 142 -6.24 4.59 11.07
C LYS A 142 -6.58 4.23 9.64
N LEU A 143 -6.60 2.94 9.35
CA LEU A 143 -6.84 2.41 8.01
C LEU A 143 -8.16 1.63 8.00
N MET A 144 -9.01 1.89 7.01
CA MET A 144 -9.96 0.89 6.55
C MET A 144 -9.23 -0.10 5.65
N ARG A 145 -9.38 -1.38 5.93
CA ARG A 145 -8.83 -2.46 5.10
C ARG A 145 -9.97 -3.11 4.33
N LEU A 146 -9.77 -3.32 3.03
CA LEU A 146 -10.78 -3.85 2.11
C LEU A 146 -10.27 -5.16 1.48
N PHE A 147 -11.17 -6.12 1.24
CA PHE A 147 -10.82 -7.43 0.66
C PHE A 147 -11.89 -7.91 -0.31
N VAL A 148 -11.46 -8.80 -1.21
CA VAL A 148 -12.36 -9.68 -1.96
C VAL A 148 -12.46 -10.99 -1.17
N GLY A 149 -13.65 -11.28 -0.63
CA GLY A 149 -13.90 -12.44 0.22
C GLY A 149 -13.28 -12.32 1.62
N GLU A 150 -13.18 -13.46 2.31
CA GLU A 150 -12.58 -13.52 3.64
C GLU A 150 -11.07 -13.18 3.57
N PRO A 151 -10.58 -12.32 4.47
CA PRO A 151 -9.22 -11.80 4.36
C PRO A 151 -8.18 -12.86 4.71
N VAL A 152 -7.20 -13.05 3.82
CA VAL A 152 -5.99 -13.82 4.10
C VAL A 152 -4.80 -12.88 4.24
N TRP A 153 -4.38 -12.67 5.48
CA TRP A 153 -3.36 -11.69 5.85
C TRP A 153 -1.92 -12.18 5.70
N THR A 154 -1.71 -13.44 5.31
CA THR A 154 -0.39 -14.08 5.39
C THR A 154 0.63 -13.33 4.52
N PRO A 155 1.66 -12.70 5.13
CA PRO A 155 2.77 -12.15 4.39
C PRO A 155 3.73 -13.27 3.99
N PHE A 156 4.27 -13.20 2.79
CA PHE A 156 5.37 -14.05 2.35
C PHE A 156 6.61 -13.18 2.22
N ASN A 157 7.48 -13.25 3.23
CA ASN A 157 8.71 -12.45 3.26
C ASN A 157 9.63 -12.80 2.08
N ARG A 158 10.27 -11.80 1.49
CA ARG A 158 11.24 -11.99 0.40
C ARG A 158 12.37 -12.94 0.85
N PRO A 159 12.84 -13.88 0.00
CA PRO A 159 12.55 -14.09 -1.44
C PRO A 159 11.32 -14.96 -1.72
N GLN A 160 10.58 -14.63 -2.79
CA GLN A 160 9.33 -15.28 -3.24
C GLN A 160 9.19 -15.36 -4.77
N GLU A 161 10.29 -15.38 -5.53
CA GLU A 161 10.22 -15.42 -7.01
C GLU A 161 9.46 -16.64 -7.57
N GLU A 162 9.46 -17.75 -6.83
CA GLU A 162 8.75 -18.96 -7.24
C GLU A 162 7.24 -18.93 -6.93
N HIS A 163 6.78 -17.98 -6.12
CA HIS A 163 5.39 -17.88 -5.71
C HIS A 163 4.48 -17.55 -6.90
N PRO A 164 3.32 -18.23 -7.09
CA PRO A 164 2.45 -18.01 -8.25
C PRO A 164 2.02 -16.55 -8.46
N ALA A 165 1.64 -15.85 -7.38
CA ALA A 165 1.26 -14.44 -7.46
C ALA A 165 2.43 -13.55 -7.92
N ARG A 166 3.66 -13.84 -7.50
CA ARG A 166 4.86 -13.10 -7.92
C ARG A 166 5.15 -13.31 -9.41
N LYS A 167 5.08 -14.56 -9.88
CA LYS A 167 5.25 -14.87 -11.31
C LYS A 167 4.20 -14.17 -12.17
N GLU A 168 2.96 -14.13 -11.71
CA GLU A 168 1.87 -13.48 -12.45
C GLU A 168 2.03 -11.96 -12.46
N TYR A 169 2.40 -11.35 -11.33
CA TYR A 169 2.74 -9.93 -11.25
C TYR A 169 3.84 -9.54 -12.25
N ILE A 170 4.93 -10.31 -12.30
CA ILE A 170 6.06 -10.03 -13.20
C ILE A 170 5.65 -10.17 -14.68
N LYS A 171 4.83 -11.16 -15.04
CA LYS A 171 4.26 -11.25 -16.39
C LYS A 171 3.39 -10.02 -16.69
N GLY A 172 2.55 -9.60 -15.75
CA GLY A 172 1.69 -8.43 -15.87
C GLY A 172 2.47 -7.13 -16.13
N LEU A 173 3.63 -6.94 -15.49
CA LEU A 173 4.48 -5.76 -15.75
C LEU A 173 5.00 -5.70 -17.20
N THR A 174 5.10 -6.84 -17.89
CA THR A 174 5.51 -6.89 -19.30
C THR A 174 4.36 -6.68 -20.29
N HIS A 175 3.11 -6.66 -19.81
CA HIS A 175 1.90 -6.50 -20.63
C HIS A 175 1.03 -5.37 -20.08
N LYS A 176 0.93 -4.25 -20.80
CA LYS A 176 0.11 -3.09 -20.39
C LYS A 176 -1.29 -3.55 -19.94
N PHE A 177 -1.62 -3.34 -18.66
CA PHE A 177 -2.95 -3.63 -18.13
C PHE A 177 -3.99 -2.77 -18.86
N GLY A 178 -4.96 -3.44 -19.48
CA GLY A 178 -6.07 -2.82 -20.19
C GLY A 178 -7.04 -2.13 -19.23
N GLU A 179 -7.57 -1.01 -19.69
CA GLU A 179 -8.50 -0.05 -19.08
C GLU A 179 -9.42 -0.63 -18.00
N SER A 180 -9.09 -0.34 -16.74
CA SER A 180 -10.01 -0.30 -15.60
C SER A 180 -10.24 1.17 -15.24
N ILE A 181 -11.36 1.51 -14.60
CA ILE A 181 -11.71 2.89 -14.14
C ILE A 181 -10.44 3.62 -13.73
N ARG A 182 -10.12 4.75 -14.41
CA ARG A 182 -8.88 5.49 -14.16
C ARG A 182 -8.72 5.75 -12.67
N ALA A 183 -7.65 5.22 -12.11
CA ALA A 183 -7.33 5.33 -10.70
C ALA A 183 -6.49 6.59 -10.50
N HIS A 184 -7.09 7.68 -10.00
CA HIS A 184 -6.41 8.87 -9.49
C HIS A 184 -7.28 9.54 -8.42
#